data_AF-A0A7C4CHC9-F1
#
_entry.id   AF-A0A7C4CHC9-F1
#
_cell.length_a   1.000
_cell.length_b   1.000
_cell.length_c   1.000
_cell.angle_alpha   90.00
_cell.angle_beta   90.00
_cell.angle_gamma   90.00
#
_symmetry.space_group_name_H-M   'P 1'
#
loop_
_entity.id
_entity.type
_entity.pdbx_description
1 polymer ?
#
loop_
_entity_poly.entity_id
_entity_poly.type
_entity_poly.pdbx_seq_one_letter_code
_entity_poly.pdbx_strand_id
1 'polypeptide(L)'
;MPRRHGSLQYYPRKRAATQKALFRSYPELSVDKPTLVAFPGYKVGMVHVLMKEDRPGKLNLGQQVTLASTVIETPPIEVVGFRAYKEDYYGLKPLATALRIERKDPISRTLTIGDGVDNFDEALSKLEGAKVSEIR
;
A
#
# COMPACT_ATOMS: atom_id res chain seq x y z
N MET A 1 5.08 38.67 9.83
CA MET A 1 4.36 37.58 9.12
C MET A 1 5.28 37.00 8.05
N PRO A 2 5.31 35.67 7.85
CA PRO A 2 5.97 35.11 6.69
C PRO A 2 5.45 35.80 5.43
N ARG A 3 6.33 36.23 4.52
CA ARG A 3 5.94 36.96 3.28
C ARG A 3 5.14 36.10 2.31
N ARG A 4 4.95 34.82 2.62
CA ARG A 4 4.38 33.81 1.75
C ARG A 4 3.47 32.88 2.51
N HIS A 5 2.26 32.67 1.98
CA HIS A 5 1.23 31.87 2.63
C HIS A 5 1.12 30.49 1.96
N GLY A 6 1.40 29.44 2.75
CA GLY A 6 1.31 28.05 2.34
C GLY A 6 2.56 27.51 1.61
N SER A 7 2.71 26.18 1.66
CA SER A 7 3.80 25.48 0.98
C SER A 7 3.56 25.37 -0.52
N LEU A 8 4.64 25.49 -1.32
CA LEU A 8 4.65 25.19 -2.75
C LEU A 8 4.71 23.71 -3.09
N GLN A 9 5.10 22.86 -2.14
CA GLN A 9 5.29 21.42 -2.42
C GLN A 9 4.01 20.74 -2.90
N TYR A 10 2.84 21.32 -2.56
CA TYR A 10 1.52 20.85 -2.96
C TYR A 10 0.95 21.61 -4.18
N TYR A 11 1.76 22.40 -4.88
CA TYR A 11 1.37 23.06 -6.13
C TYR A 11 1.67 22.15 -7.33
N PRO A 12 0.78 21.98 -8.31
CA PRO A 12 -0.56 22.57 -8.41
C PRO A 12 -1.59 21.89 -7.50
N ARG A 13 -2.45 22.69 -6.85
CA ARG A 13 -3.55 22.21 -6.00
C ARG A 13 -4.75 21.77 -6.85
N LYS A 14 -4.56 20.69 -7.60
CA LYS A 14 -5.58 20.08 -8.46
C LYS A 14 -6.25 18.88 -7.77
N ARG A 15 -7.42 18.47 -8.27
CA ARG A 15 -8.06 17.22 -7.83
C ARG A 15 -7.14 16.03 -8.13
N ALA A 16 -7.10 15.07 -7.20
CA ALA A 16 -6.35 13.82 -7.40
C ALA A 16 -6.94 13.05 -8.58
N ALA A 17 -6.08 12.38 -9.36
CA ALA A 17 -6.51 11.59 -10.51
C ALA A 17 -7.24 10.30 -10.11
N THR A 18 -6.96 9.79 -8.91
CA THR A 18 -7.59 8.59 -8.35
C THR A 18 -8.01 8.86 -6.91
N GLN A 19 -9.06 8.17 -6.46
CA GLN A 19 -9.55 8.28 -5.08
C GLN A 19 -8.65 7.52 -4.09
N LYS A 20 -8.05 6.40 -4.53
CA LYS A 20 -7.10 5.62 -3.73
C LYS A 20 -5.75 6.30 -3.67
N ALA A 21 -5.06 6.19 -2.53
CA ALA A 21 -3.70 6.67 -2.39
C ALA A 21 -2.73 5.78 -3.20
N LEU A 22 -1.78 6.42 -3.89
CA LEU A 22 -0.69 5.76 -4.60
C LEU A 22 0.62 6.07 -3.88
N PHE A 23 1.27 5.04 -3.34
CA PHE A 23 2.57 5.18 -2.70
C PHE A 23 3.67 5.29 -3.75
N ARG A 24 4.56 6.28 -3.60
CA ARG A 24 5.72 6.50 -4.48
C ARG A 24 7.00 5.85 -3.92
N SER A 25 7.04 5.63 -2.62
CA SER A 25 8.17 5.06 -1.91
C SER A 25 7.66 4.03 -0.91
N TYR A 26 8.38 2.92 -0.80
CA TYR A 26 8.16 1.88 0.18
C TYR A 26 9.36 1.82 1.13
N PRO A 27 9.18 1.45 2.41
CA PRO A 27 10.28 1.21 3.32
C PRO A 27 11.17 0.06 2.83
N GLU A 28 12.48 0.23 2.99
CA GLU A 28 13.44 -0.85 2.82
C GLU A 28 13.35 -1.77 4.05
N LEU A 29 12.97 -3.03 3.81
CA LEU A 29 12.77 -4.02 4.86
C LEU A 29 13.84 -5.09 4.75
N SER A 30 14.68 -5.23 5.78
CA SER A 30 15.60 -6.35 5.94
C SER A 30 14.85 -7.53 6.58
N VAL A 31 13.99 -8.18 5.82
CA VAL A 31 13.18 -9.32 6.29
C VAL A 31 13.50 -10.53 5.42
N ASP A 32 13.73 -11.68 6.05
CA ASP A 32 14.09 -12.92 5.35
C ASP A 32 12.98 -13.47 4.44
N LYS A 33 11.73 -13.04 4.67
CA LYS A 33 10.55 -13.50 3.95
C LYS A 33 9.84 -12.35 3.22
N PRO A 34 9.32 -12.59 2.00
CA PRO A 34 8.45 -11.63 1.32
C PRO A 34 7.27 -11.25 2.22
N THR A 35 7.12 -9.97 2.50
CA THR A 35 6.11 -9.45 3.43
C THR A 35 5.34 -8.30 2.78
N LEU A 36 4.03 -8.23 3.02
CA LEU A 36 3.20 -7.12 2.56
C LEU A 36 3.54 -5.86 3.36
N VAL A 37 3.80 -4.76 2.64
CA VAL A 37 4.30 -3.51 3.22
C VAL A 37 3.18 -2.50 3.50
N ALA A 38 2.06 -2.61 2.79
CA ALA A 38 0.95 -1.69 2.89
C ALA A 38 -0.38 -2.44 3.00
N PHE A 39 -1.34 -1.83 3.71
CA PHE A 39 -2.67 -2.38 3.92
C PHE A 39 -3.73 -1.30 3.69
N PRO A 40 -4.80 -1.57 2.91
CA PRO A 40 -5.89 -0.61 2.71
C PRO A 40 -6.87 -0.61 3.90
N GLY A 41 -7.57 0.51 4.10
CA GLY A 41 -8.61 0.60 5.12
C GLY A 41 -9.58 1.74 4.85
N TYR A 42 -10.75 1.67 5.49
CA TYR A 42 -11.83 2.64 5.35
C TYR A 42 -11.98 3.43 6.65
N LYS A 43 -12.00 4.77 6.55
CA LYS A 43 -12.21 5.63 7.72
C LYS A 43 -13.65 5.50 8.21
N VAL A 44 -13.84 5.12 9.46
CA VAL A 44 -15.16 5.02 10.10
C VAL A 44 -15.48 6.31 10.86
N GLY A 45 -14.57 6.74 11.73
CA GLY A 45 -14.84 7.87 12.62
C GLY A 45 -13.67 8.19 13.55
N MET A 46 -13.93 9.04 14.56
CA MET A 46 -12.95 9.43 15.56
C MET A 46 -13.52 9.22 16.96
N VAL A 47 -12.66 8.81 17.89
CA VAL A 47 -12.98 8.54 19.29
C VAL A 47 -11.87 9.12 20.18
N HIS A 48 -12.13 9.18 21.48
CA HIS A 48 -11.10 9.46 22.47
C HIS A 48 -10.70 8.19 23.20
N VAL A 49 -9.40 7.92 23.28
CA VAL A 49 -8.85 6.78 24.01
C VAL A 49 -8.13 7.28 25.25
N LEU A 50 -8.46 6.69 26.39
CA LEU A 50 -7.70 6.86 27.62
C LEU A 50 -6.58 5.82 27.62
N MET A 51 -5.33 6.27 27.55
CA MET A 51 -4.14 5.42 27.56
C MET A 51 -3.18 5.86 28.66
N LYS A 52 -2.44 4.91 29.24
CA LYS A 52 -1.32 5.21 30.13
C LYS A 52 -0.12 5.61 29.27
N GLU A 53 0.43 6.81 29.49
CA GLU A 53 1.59 7.30 28.75
C GLU A 53 2.83 6.47 29.13
N ASP A 54 3.45 5.82 28.13
CA ASP A 54 4.55 4.87 28.28
C ASP A 54 5.87 5.38 27.67
N ARG A 55 5.86 6.49 26.95
CA ARG A 55 7.06 7.01 26.30
C ARG A 55 8.06 7.59 27.31
N PRO A 56 9.33 7.14 27.28
CA PRO A 56 10.35 7.63 28.21
C PRO A 56 10.64 9.12 27.99
N GLY A 57 10.95 9.83 29.08
CA GLY A 57 11.29 11.26 29.04
C GLY A 57 10.08 12.21 28.93
N LYS A 58 8.85 11.70 28.98
CA LYS A 58 7.64 12.54 29.10
C LYS A 58 7.31 12.84 30.55
N LEU A 59 6.85 14.07 30.80
CA LEU A 59 6.48 14.52 32.15
C LEU A 59 5.33 13.71 32.75
N ASN A 60 4.41 13.23 31.91
CA ASN A 60 3.23 12.47 32.30
C ASN A 60 3.45 10.95 32.26
N LEU A 61 4.71 10.49 32.25
CA LEU A 61 5.05 9.07 32.21
C LEU A 61 4.32 8.32 33.34
N GLY A 62 3.53 7.31 32.97
CA GLY A 62 2.74 6.51 33.90
C GLY A 62 1.37 7.08 34.28
N GLN A 63 1.01 8.28 33.82
CA GLN A 63 -0.32 8.88 34.04
C GLN A 63 -1.27 8.54 32.88
N GLN A 64 -2.58 8.66 33.14
CA GLN A 64 -3.60 8.52 32.09
C GLN A 64 -3.69 9.81 31.26
N VAL A 65 -3.68 9.68 29.95
CA VAL A 65 -3.81 10.77 28.99
C VAL A 65 -4.93 10.43 28.00
N THR A 66 -5.77 11.41 27.69
CA THR A 66 -6.82 11.30 26.68
C THR A 66 -6.24 11.69 25.32
N LEU A 67 -6.27 10.76 24.36
CA LEU A 67 -5.78 10.98 23.00
C LEU A 67 -6.94 10.90 22.00
N ALA A 68 -6.92 11.77 20.99
CA ALA A 68 -7.82 11.65 19.85
C ALA A 68 -7.32 10.55 18.92
N SER A 69 -8.19 9.59 18.60
CA SER A 69 -7.86 8.41 17.78
C SER A 69 -8.85 8.28 16.64
N THR A 70 -8.38 7.79 15.49
CA THR A 70 -9.23 7.52 14.32
C THR A 70 -9.46 6.03 14.20
N VAL A 71 -10.71 5.61 14.08
CA VAL A 71 -11.09 4.22 13.83
C VAL A 71 -11.09 3.98 12.33
N ILE A 72 -10.31 2.99 11.90
CA ILE A 72 -10.20 2.57 10.50
C ILE A 72 -10.64 1.11 10.44
N GLU A 73 -11.60 0.80 9.58
CA GLU A 73 -12.01 -0.56 9.28
C GLU A 73 -11.04 -1.17 8.26
N THR A 74 -10.44 -2.29 8.64
CA THR A 74 -9.43 -3.02 7.86
C THR A 74 -9.92 -4.45 7.63
N PRO A 75 -10.89 -4.68 6.72
CA PRO A 75 -11.37 -6.02 6.44
C PRO A 75 -10.25 -6.87 5.82
N PRO A 76 -10.31 -8.22 5.93
CA PRO A 76 -9.37 -9.10 5.26
C PRO A 76 -9.29 -8.81 3.76
N ILE A 77 -8.08 -8.79 3.22
CA ILE A 77 -7.85 -8.60 1.79
C ILE A 77 -7.40 -9.91 1.15
N GLU A 78 -7.71 -10.06 -0.13
CA GLU A 78 -7.26 -11.19 -0.94
C GLU A 78 -6.14 -10.73 -1.88
N VAL A 79 -5.04 -11.50 -1.88
CA VAL A 79 -3.92 -11.27 -2.79
C VAL A 79 -4.15 -12.09 -4.04
N VAL A 80 -4.47 -11.38 -5.12
CA VAL A 80 -4.87 -11.94 -6.41
C VAL A 80 -3.66 -12.36 -7.26
N GLY A 81 -2.47 -11.85 -6.91
CA GLY A 81 -1.25 -12.12 -7.63
C GLY A 81 -0.16 -11.12 -7.30
N PHE A 82 0.95 -11.20 -8.03
CA PHE A 82 2.11 -10.34 -7.87
C PHE A 82 2.68 -9.93 -9.22
N ARG A 83 3.47 -8.87 -9.22
CA ARG A 83 4.17 -8.30 -10.36
C ARG A 83 5.64 -8.16 -10.04
N ALA A 84 6.47 -8.75 -10.89
CA ALA A 84 7.91 -8.59 -10.81
C ALA A 84 8.39 -7.42 -11.68
N TYR A 85 9.40 -6.73 -11.19
CA TYR A 85 10.06 -5.61 -11.85
C TYR A 85 11.54 -5.91 -12.06
N LYS A 86 12.06 -5.34 -13.14
CA LYS A 86 13.49 -5.28 -13.44
C LYS A 86 13.92 -3.85 -13.55
N GLU A 87 15.08 -3.56 -12.97
CA GLU A 87 15.76 -2.30 -13.16
C GLU A 87 16.46 -2.28 -14.53
N ASP A 88 16.13 -1.24 -15.30
CA ASP A 88 16.74 -0.92 -16.59
C ASP A 88 17.38 0.47 -16.50
N TYR A 89 18.14 0.90 -17.51
CA TYR A 89 18.74 2.25 -17.53
C TYR A 89 17.69 3.37 -17.36
N TYR A 90 16.43 3.09 -17.72
CA TYR A 90 15.30 4.01 -17.60
C TYR A 90 14.46 3.80 -16.33
N GLY A 91 14.96 3.04 -15.35
CA GLY A 91 14.29 2.72 -14.09
C GLY A 91 13.54 1.38 -14.10
N LEU A 92 12.62 1.21 -13.15
CA LEU A 92 11.90 -0.04 -12.93
C LEU A 92 10.84 -0.29 -14.01
N LYS A 93 10.99 -1.39 -14.74
CA LYS A 93 10.02 -1.86 -15.74
C LYS A 93 9.35 -3.17 -15.29
N PRO A 94 8.05 -3.34 -15.55
CA PRO A 94 7.36 -4.60 -15.24
C PRO A 94 7.85 -5.70 -16.17
N LEU A 95 8.25 -6.84 -15.61
CA LEU A 95 8.64 -8.04 -16.38
C LEU A 95 7.44 -8.93 -16.66
N ALA A 96 6.80 -9.39 -15.59
CA ALA A 96 5.65 -10.29 -15.64
C ALA A 96 4.70 -9.97 -14.49
N THR A 97 3.41 -10.20 -14.72
CA THR A 97 2.38 -10.16 -13.69
C THR A 97 1.76 -11.55 -13.62
N ALA A 98 1.93 -12.23 -12.50
CA ALA A 98 1.29 -13.50 -12.21
C ALA A 98 -0.03 -13.20 -11.50
N LEU A 99 -1.15 -13.61 -12.08
CA LEU A 99 -2.50 -13.43 -11.58
C LEU A 99 -3.22 -14.77 -11.60
N ARG A 100 -4.10 -14.95 -10.61
CA ARG A 100 -5.07 -16.02 -10.55
C ARG A 100 -6.39 -15.41 -10.13
N ILE A 101 -7.34 -15.33 -11.05
CA ILE A 101 -8.64 -14.70 -10.81
C ILE A 101 -9.74 -15.56 -11.38
N GLU A 102 -10.66 -15.98 -10.52
CA GLU A 102 -11.81 -16.73 -10.94
C GLU A 102 -12.90 -15.78 -11.47
N ARG A 103 -13.73 -16.27 -12.40
CA ARG A 103 -14.80 -15.47 -13.00
C ARG A 103 -15.82 -14.97 -11.98
N LYS A 104 -16.07 -15.74 -10.92
CA LYS A 104 -17.09 -15.44 -9.91
C LYS A 104 -16.62 -14.47 -8.84
N ASP A 105 -15.37 -14.02 -8.89
CA ASP A 105 -14.82 -13.15 -7.87
C ASP A 105 -15.48 -11.76 -7.89
N PRO A 106 -15.63 -11.10 -6.73
CA PRO A 106 -16.13 -9.72 -6.64
C PRO A 106 -15.33 -8.72 -7.49
N ILE A 107 -14.09 -9.06 -7.84
CA ILE A 107 -13.17 -8.28 -8.68
C ILE A 107 -13.73 -8.06 -10.09
N SER A 108 -14.56 -8.98 -10.59
CA SER A 108 -15.25 -8.87 -11.89
C SER A 108 -16.11 -7.60 -12.02
N ARG A 109 -16.50 -6.99 -10.90
CA ARG A 109 -17.22 -5.69 -10.88
C ARG A 109 -16.34 -4.51 -11.27
N THR A 110 -15.03 -4.64 -11.11
CA THR A 110 -14.05 -3.57 -11.36
C THR A 110 -13.26 -3.83 -12.63
N LEU A 111 -12.88 -5.09 -12.88
CA LEU A 111 -12.07 -5.49 -14.04
C LEU A 111 -12.91 -6.31 -15.02
N THR A 112 -12.77 -6.03 -16.31
CA THR A 112 -13.36 -6.83 -17.39
C THR A 112 -12.58 -8.13 -17.57
N ILE A 113 -12.87 -9.10 -16.71
CA ILE A 113 -12.28 -10.44 -16.72
C ILE A 113 -13.31 -11.35 -17.39
N GLY A 114 -12.97 -11.90 -18.55
CA GLY A 114 -13.89 -12.73 -19.35
C GLY A 114 -14.29 -14.02 -18.62
N ASP A 115 -13.56 -15.11 -18.89
CA ASP A 115 -13.81 -16.42 -18.26
C ASP A 115 -12.95 -16.68 -17.01
N GLY A 116 -12.11 -15.72 -16.62
CA GLY A 116 -11.07 -15.86 -15.59
C GLY A 116 -9.70 -15.50 -16.17
N VAL A 117 -8.73 -15.17 -15.31
CA VAL A 117 -7.33 -14.97 -15.71
C VAL A 117 -6.45 -15.83 -14.84
N ASP A 118 -5.93 -16.92 -15.42
CA ASP A 118 -4.95 -17.79 -14.77
C ASP A 118 -3.70 -17.83 -15.65
N ASN A 119 -2.74 -16.96 -15.36
CA ASN A 119 -1.46 -16.87 -16.10
C ASN A 119 -0.25 -17.16 -15.20
N PHE A 120 -0.49 -17.85 -14.08
CA PHE A 120 0.50 -18.02 -13.02
C PHE A 120 1.72 -18.81 -13.50
N ASP A 121 1.52 -19.96 -14.14
CA ASP A 121 2.61 -20.84 -14.60
C ASP A 121 3.42 -20.19 -15.74
N GLU A 122 2.74 -19.51 -16.66
CA GLU A 122 3.38 -18.74 -17.73
C GLU A 122 4.21 -17.55 -17.20
N ALA A 123 3.72 -16.89 -16.15
CA ALA A 123 4.45 -15.81 -15.51
C ALA A 123 5.66 -16.35 -14.74
N LEU A 124 5.53 -17.51 -14.07
CA LEU A 124 6.62 -18.12 -13.30
C LEU A 124 7.78 -18.54 -14.20
N SER A 125 7.51 -19.21 -15.31
CA SER A 125 8.52 -19.60 -16.30
C SER A 125 9.29 -18.41 -16.89
N LYS A 126 8.65 -17.25 -17.04
CA LYS A 126 9.31 -16.00 -17.47
C LYS A 126 10.22 -15.39 -16.39
N LEU A 127 10.00 -15.74 -15.12
CA LEU A 127 10.76 -15.23 -13.98
C LEU A 127 11.97 -16.08 -13.63
N GLU A 128 11.92 -17.39 -13.86
CA GLU A 128 12.98 -18.35 -13.48
C GLU A 128 14.36 -18.04 -14.10
N GLY A 129 14.42 -17.30 -15.21
CA GLY A 129 15.67 -16.87 -15.86
C GLY A 129 15.97 -15.36 -15.78
N ALA A 130 15.12 -14.56 -15.14
CA ALA A 130 15.21 -13.11 -15.18
C ALA A 130 15.83 -12.53 -13.90
N LYS A 131 16.70 -11.50 -14.04
CA LYS A 131 17.13 -10.68 -12.90
C LYS A 131 15.95 -9.84 -12.42
N VAL A 132 15.32 -10.27 -11.33
CA VAL A 132 14.25 -9.54 -10.65
C VAL A 132 14.87 -8.60 -9.62
N SER A 133 14.51 -7.32 -9.66
CA SER A 133 14.95 -6.33 -8.68
C SER A 133 13.91 -6.08 -7.59
N GLU A 134 12.62 -6.07 -7.93
CA GLU A 134 11.54 -5.78 -6.99
C GLU A 134 10.28 -6.60 -7.32
N ILE A 135 9.53 -7.03 -6.31
CA ILE A 135 8.23 -7.72 -6.44
C ILE A 135 7.17 -6.88 -5.73
N ARG A 136 6.04 -6.61 -6.40
CA ARG A 136 4.90 -5.84 -5.87
C ARG A 136 3.58 -6.53 -6.09
#